data_AF-A0A016SE92-F1
#
_entry.id   AF-A0A016SE92-F1
#
_cell.length_a   1.000
_cell.length_b   1.000
_cell.length_c   1.000
_cell.angle_alpha   90.00
_cell.angle_beta   90.00
_cell.angle_gamma   90.00
#
_symmetry.space_group_name_H-M   'P 1'
#
loop_
_entity.id
_entity.type
_entity.pdbx_description
1 polymer ?
#
loop_
_entity_poly.entity_id
_entity_poly.type
_entity_poly.pdbx_seq_one_letter_code
_entity_poly.pdbx_strand_id
1 'polypeptide(L)'
;MSKYLYKQYVRLVTRWPKDQYKSPERDLAVFLSREVERQFKSEPSALDAALCERRYRALEQISENYTANLYPHQYKSGVFGLNLQQLQVFSHLLLALFWLSLSTLEFALVF
;
A
#
# COMPACT_ATOMS: atom_id res chain seq x y z
N MET A 1 -22.29 -18.38 -6.22
CA MET A 1 -21.27 -17.51 -6.85
C MET A 1 -20.35 -16.83 -5.83
N SER A 2 -20.87 -16.19 -4.78
CA SER A 2 -20.05 -15.41 -3.81
C SER A 2 -18.91 -16.19 -3.11
N LYS A 3 -19.13 -17.46 -2.71
CA LYS A 3 -18.11 -18.27 -1.99
C LYS A 3 -16.83 -18.55 -2.80
N TYR A 4 -16.94 -18.68 -4.13
CA TYR A 4 -15.77 -18.91 -4.99
C TYR A 4 -14.96 -17.63 -5.18
N LEU A 5 -15.65 -16.52 -5.48
CA LEU A 5 -15.04 -15.19 -5.60
C LEU A 5 -14.33 -14.77 -4.31
N TYR A 6 -14.97 -14.97 -3.15
CA TYR A 6 -14.35 -14.69 -1.85
C TYR A 6 -12.99 -15.39 -1.68
N LYS A 7 -12.93 -16.70 -1.99
CA LYS A 7 -11.68 -17.46 -1.93
C LYS A 7 -10.61 -16.91 -2.88
N GLN A 8 -11.00 -16.45 -4.08
CA GLN A 8 -10.07 -15.84 -5.02
C GLN A 8 -9.53 -14.51 -4.49
N TYR A 9 -10.38 -13.64 -3.94
CA TYR A 9 -9.96 -12.39 -3.30
C TYR A 9 -8.97 -12.64 -2.16
N VAL A 10 -9.27 -13.57 -1.26
CA VAL A 10 -8.37 -13.91 -0.15
C VAL A 10 -7.01 -14.42 -0.66
N ARG A 11 -7.00 -15.28 -1.68
CA ARG A 11 -5.76 -15.75 -2.33
C ARG A 11 -4.98 -14.65 -3.03
N LEU A 12 -5.64 -13.59 -3.48
CA LEU A 12 -5.00 -12.47 -4.14
C LEU A 12 -4.40 -11.52 -3.09
N VAL A 13 -5.16 -11.15 -2.07
CA VAL A 13 -4.70 -10.26 -1.00
C VAL A 13 -3.54 -10.87 -0.20
N THR A 14 -3.49 -12.19 -0.03
CA THR A 14 -2.35 -12.87 0.61
C THR A 14 -1.04 -12.76 -0.17
N ARG A 15 -1.08 -12.51 -1.48
CA ARG A 15 0.12 -12.27 -2.29
C ARG A 15 0.62 -10.83 -2.22
N TRP A 16 -0.19 -9.90 -1.68
CA TRP A 16 0.23 -8.50 -1.59
C TRP A 16 1.43 -8.35 -0.66
N PRO A 17 2.44 -7.56 -1.05
CA PRO A 17 3.61 -7.34 -0.22
C PRO A 17 3.22 -6.59 1.05
N LYS A 18 3.70 -7.10 2.19
CA LYS A 18 3.58 -6.41 3.48
C LYS A 18 4.78 -5.50 3.66
N ASP A 19 4.51 -4.24 3.98
CA ASP A 19 5.55 -3.24 4.19
C ASP A 19 5.95 -3.25 5.67
N GLN A 20 7.15 -3.75 5.97
CA GLN A 20 7.66 -3.88 7.33
C GLN A 20 7.85 -2.54 8.04
N TYR A 21 7.96 -1.45 7.27
CA TYR A 21 8.18 -0.11 7.81
C TYR A 21 6.87 0.67 8.00
N LYS A 22 5.74 0.12 7.56
CA LYS A 22 4.43 0.73 7.79
C LYS A 22 3.76 0.11 9.01
N SER A 23 3.16 0.98 9.82
CA SER A 23 2.26 0.54 10.89
C SER A 23 1.17 -0.37 10.32
N PRO A 24 0.74 -1.43 11.03
CA PRO A 24 -0.32 -2.34 10.60
C PRO A 24 -1.65 -1.64 10.28
N GLU A 25 -1.88 -0.42 10.78
CA GLU A 25 -3.04 0.41 10.44
C GLU A 25 -2.96 1.02 9.04
N ARG A 26 -1.74 1.26 8.54
CA ARG A 26 -1.46 1.87 7.23
C ARG A 26 -0.97 0.86 6.19
N ASP A 27 -0.79 -0.41 6.58
CA ASP A 27 -0.44 -1.47 5.65
C ASP A 27 -1.62 -1.78 4.73
N LEU A 28 -1.40 -1.61 3.43
CA LEU A 28 -2.38 -1.84 2.39
C LEU A 28 -2.84 -3.31 2.35
N ALA A 29 -1.96 -4.27 2.59
CA ALA A 29 -2.32 -5.69 2.59
C ALA A 29 -3.29 -6.02 3.74
N VAL A 30 -3.07 -5.42 4.90
CA VAL A 30 -3.95 -5.56 6.08
C VAL A 30 -5.29 -4.87 5.83
N PHE A 31 -5.25 -3.65 5.27
CA PHE A 31 -6.45 -2.91 4.89
C PHE A 31 -7.32 -3.69 3.89
N LEU A 32 -6.72 -4.19 2.80
CA LEU A 32 -7.43 -4.96 1.79
C LEU A 32 -8.05 -6.24 2.36
N SER A 33 -7.36 -6.93 3.28
CA SER A 33 -7.89 -8.13 3.93
C SER A 33 -9.15 -7.82 4.73
N ARG A 34 -9.11 -6.75 5.53
CA ARG A 34 -10.25 -6.28 6.32
C ARG A 34 -11.41 -5.83 5.44
N GLU A 35 -11.12 -5.12 4.35
CA GLU A 35 -12.14 -4.66 3.40
C GLU A 35 -12.83 -5.82 2.69
N VAL A 36 -12.08 -6.81 2.20
CA VAL A 36 -12.66 -8.02 1.59
C VAL A 36 -13.56 -8.72 2.61
N GLU A 37 -13.10 -8.93 3.85
CA GLU A 37 -13.97 -9.52 4.86
C GLU A 37 -15.22 -8.69 5.14
N ARG A 38 -15.10 -7.37 5.25
CA ARG A 38 -16.21 -6.45 5.52
C ARG A 38 -17.28 -6.51 4.41
N GLN A 39 -16.86 -6.44 3.16
CA GLN A 39 -17.75 -6.43 2.00
C GLN A 39 -18.48 -7.77 1.84
N PHE A 40 -17.82 -8.89 2.10
CA PHE A 40 -18.42 -10.22 1.97
C PHE A 40 -19.16 -10.70 3.23
N LYS A 41 -18.94 -10.09 4.40
CA LYS A 41 -19.76 -10.27 5.62
C LYS A 41 -21.08 -9.48 5.54
N SER A 42 -21.10 -8.35 4.82
CA SER A 42 -22.33 -7.60 4.52
C SER A 42 -23.27 -8.40 3.61
N GLU A 43 -24.57 -8.09 3.63
CA GLU A 43 -25.60 -8.92 3.01
C GLU A 43 -25.30 -9.28 1.53
N PRO A 44 -25.42 -10.57 1.16
CA PRO A 44 -25.12 -11.05 -0.19
C PRO A 44 -26.10 -10.55 -1.27
N SER A 45 -27.23 -9.96 -0.88
CA SER A 45 -28.27 -9.43 -1.76
C SER A 45 -27.84 -8.18 -2.54
N ALA A 46 -26.80 -7.47 -2.07
CA ALA A 46 -26.32 -6.22 -2.67
C ALA A 46 -25.10 -6.37 -3.60
N LEU A 47 -24.54 -7.57 -3.75
CA LEU A 47 -23.30 -7.79 -4.51
C LEU A 47 -23.60 -8.19 -5.95
N ASP A 48 -23.48 -7.21 -6.87
CA ASP A 48 -23.43 -7.49 -8.30
C ASP A 48 -22.19 -8.31 -8.64
N ALA A 49 -22.42 -9.54 -9.12
CA ALA A 49 -21.37 -10.50 -9.45
C ALA A 49 -20.45 -9.99 -10.57
N ALA A 50 -21.00 -9.29 -11.57
CA ALA A 50 -20.22 -8.77 -12.68
C ALA A 50 -19.28 -7.64 -12.22
N LEU A 51 -19.76 -6.80 -11.31
CA LEU A 51 -18.97 -5.73 -10.70
C LEU A 51 -17.86 -6.31 -9.81
N CYS A 52 -18.16 -7.33 -9.00
CA CYS A 52 -17.17 -8.03 -8.18
C CYS A 52 -16.05 -8.65 -9.02
N GLU A 53 -16.38 -9.23 -10.17
CA GLU A 53 -15.38 -9.82 -11.07
C GLU A 53 -14.51 -8.76 -11.74
N ARG A 54 -15.10 -7.64 -12.19
CA ARG A 54 -14.33 -6.50 -12.73
C ARG A 54 -13.34 -5.94 -11.71
N ARG A 55 -13.78 -5.75 -10.46
CA ARG A 55 -12.92 -5.30 -9.36
C ARG A 55 -11.79 -6.29 -9.08
N TYR A 56 -12.08 -7.60 -9.14
CA TYR A 56 -11.09 -8.65 -8.92
C TYR A 56 -9.99 -8.55 -9.98
N ARG A 57 -10.37 -8.46 -11.27
CA ARG A 57 -9.43 -8.33 -12.39
C ARG A 57 -8.58 -7.08 -12.30
N ALA A 58 -9.16 -5.94 -11.93
CA ALA A 58 -8.41 -4.71 -11.73
C ALA A 58 -7.37 -4.86 -10.61
N LEU A 59 -7.75 -5.46 -9.49
CA LEU A 59 -6.83 -5.70 -8.36
C LEU A 59 -5.71 -6.68 -8.72
N GLU A 60 -6.02 -7.71 -9.52
CA GLU A 60 -5.05 -8.68 -10.06
C GLU A 60 -4.01 -7.99 -10.95
N GLN A 61 -4.45 -7.16 -11.90
CA GLN A 61 -3.57 -6.39 -12.79
C GLN A 61 -2.63 -5.45 -12.03
N ILE A 62 -3.13 -4.80 -10.96
CA ILE A 62 -2.29 -3.94 -10.10
C ILE A 62 -1.23 -4.80 -9.40
N SER A 63 -1.63 -5.94 -8.82
CA SER A 63 -0.70 -6.79 -8.07
C SER A 63 0.42 -7.38 -8.93
N GLU A 64 0.14 -7.65 -10.21
CA GLU A 64 1.11 -8.18 -11.17
C GLU A 64 1.96 -7.09 -11.83
N ASN A 65 1.73 -5.82 -11.48
CA ASN A 65 2.33 -4.66 -12.16
C ASN A 65 2.16 -4.75 -13.69
N TYR A 66 1.00 -5.25 -14.16
CA TYR A 66 0.77 -5.59 -15.56
C TYR A 66 1.13 -4.44 -16.52
N THR A 67 0.69 -3.22 -16.22
CA THR A 67 0.98 -2.03 -17.03
C THR A 67 2.47 -1.68 -17.06
N ALA A 68 3.20 -1.88 -15.95
CA ALA A 68 4.64 -1.63 -15.92
C ALA A 68 5.42 -2.67 -16.73
N ASN A 69 4.92 -3.91 -16.80
CA ASN A 69 5.49 -4.96 -17.65
C ASN A 69 5.21 -4.70 -19.14
N LEU A 70 4.03 -4.18 -19.48
CA LEU A 70 3.69 -3.81 -20.85
C LEU A 70 4.53 -2.63 -21.37
N TYR A 71 4.81 -1.67 -20.49
CA TYR A 71 5.54 -0.46 -20.83
C TYR A 71 6.77 -0.35 -19.92
N PRO A 72 7.87 -1.07 -20.22
CA PRO A 72 9.08 -0.98 -19.41
C PRO A 72 9.68 0.42 -19.54
N HIS A 73 9.93 1.06 -18.39
CA HIS A 73 10.53 2.39 -18.34
C HIS A 73 12.05 2.25 -18.17
N GLN A 74 12.83 3.11 -18.83
CA GLN A 74 14.29 3.14 -18.68
C GLN A 74 14.76 3.97 -17.46
N TYR A 75 13.84 4.65 -16.79
CA TYR A 75 14.15 5.51 -15.65
C TYR A 75 14.46 4.66 -14.41
N LYS A 76 15.66 4.86 -13.85
CA LYS A 76 16.11 4.22 -12.60
C LYS A 76 15.75 5.02 -11.35
N SER A 77 15.29 6.26 -11.53
CA SER A 77 14.96 7.22 -10.49
C SER A 77 13.46 7.55 -10.49
N GLY A 78 12.92 7.90 -9.31
CA GLY A 78 11.55 8.38 -9.18
C GLY A 78 11.35 9.77 -9.78
N VAL A 79 10.14 10.34 -9.63
CA VAL A 79 9.76 11.69 -10.11
C VAL A 79 10.74 12.79 -9.65
N PHE A 80 11.38 12.60 -8.50
CA PHE A 80 12.36 13.52 -7.94
C PHE A 80 13.79 13.33 -8.46
N GLY A 81 14.01 12.43 -9.42
CA GLY A 81 15.37 12.08 -9.88
C GLY A 81 16.19 11.30 -8.86
N LEU A 82 15.58 10.88 -7.75
CA LEU A 82 16.22 10.11 -6.68
C LEU A 82 15.97 8.61 -6.84
N ASN A 83 17.00 7.81 -6.60
CA ASN A 83 16.89 6.36 -6.48
C ASN A 83 16.36 5.98 -5.07
N LEU A 84 15.83 4.76 -4.92
CA LEU A 84 15.26 4.29 -3.64
C LEU A 84 16.20 4.44 -2.44
N GLN A 85 17.48 4.11 -2.62
CA GLN A 85 18.50 4.26 -1.57
C GLN A 85 18.68 5.73 -1.16
N GLN A 86 18.72 6.64 -2.13
CA GLN A 86 18.85 8.07 -1.87
C GLN A 86 17.62 8.62 -1.16
N LEU A 87 16.43 8.16 -1.55
CA LEU A 87 15.18 8.55 -0.90
C LEU A 87 15.12 8.12 0.57
N GLN A 88 15.60 6.90 0.88
CA GLN A 88 15.63 6.38 2.25
C GLN A 88 16.64 7.14 3.13
N VAL A 89 17.81 7.48 2.58
CA VAL A 89 18.78 8.32 3.29
C VAL A 89 18.20 9.71 3.53
N PHE A 90 17.55 10.30 2.52
CA PHE A 90 16.97 11.63 2.63
C PHE A 90 15.85 11.68 3.68
N SER A 91 14.99 10.66 3.76
CA SER A 91 13.94 10.60 4.79
C SER A 91 14.53 10.49 6.20
N HIS A 92 15.57 9.67 6.39
CA HIS A 92 16.23 9.54 7.68
C HIS A 92 16.94 10.83 8.12
N LEU A 93 17.61 11.51 7.18
CA LEU A 93 18.27 12.80 7.44
C LEU A 93 17.26 13.89 7.79
N LEU A 94 16.12 13.96 7.08
CA LEU A 94 15.06 14.91 7.40
C LEU A 94 14.49 14.68 8.81
N LEU A 95 14.27 13.43 9.20
CA LEU A 95 13.81 13.09 10.56
C LEU A 95 14.87 13.45 11.62
N ALA A 96 16.15 13.22 11.34
CA ALA A 96 17.23 13.59 12.24
C ALA A 96 17.37 15.11 12.41
N LEU A 97 17.26 15.88 11.32
CA LEU A 97 17.27 17.34 11.36
C LEU A 97 16.02 17.89 12.08
N PHE A 98 14.87 17.27 11.86
CA PHE A 98 13.64 17.62 12.58
C PHE A 98 13.79 17.36 14.09
N TRP A 99 14.37 16.23 14.48
CA TRP A 99 14.64 15.88 15.88
C TRP A 99 15.66 16.84 16.52
N LEU A 100 16.75 17.16 15.83
CA LEU A 100 17.74 18.12 16.30
C LEU A 100 17.12 19.50 16.51
N SER A 101 16.30 19.97 15.55
CA SER A 101 15.56 21.22 15.65
C SER A 101 14.62 21.24 16.86
N LEU A 102 13.87 20.16 17.07
CA LEU A 102 12.95 20.02 18.21
C LEU A 102 13.71 20.02 19.54
N SER A 103 14.83 19.29 19.64
CA SER A 103 15.67 19.27 20.82
C SER A 103 16.26 20.66 21.11
N THR A 104 16.75 21.39 20.10
CA THR A 104 17.22 22.77 20.30
C THR A 104 16.10 23.72 20.73
N LEU A 105 14.85 23.50 20.30
CA LEU A 105 13.70 24.30 20.72
C LEU A 105 13.32 24.05 22.19
N GLU A 106 13.36 22.79 22.63
CA GLU A 106 13.13 22.42 24.03
C GLU A 106 14.22 23.00 24.95
N PHE A 107 15.49 22.96 24.54
CA PHE A 107 16.57 23.61 25.29
C PHE A 107 16.43 25.14 25.35
N ALA A 108 15.89 25.77 24.30
CA ALA A 108 15.65 27.22 24.26
C ALA A 108 14.41 27.69 25.05
N LEU A 109 13.49 26.79 25.42
CA LEU A 109 12.30 27.08 26.23
C LEU A 109 12.53 26.86 27.74
N VAL A 110 13.62 26.19 28.12
CA VAL A 110 14.00 25.89 29.52
C VAL A 110 14.98 26.94 30.10
N PHE A 111 15.43 27.90 29.29
CA PHE A 111 16.18 29.10 29.70
C PHE A 111 15.40 30.37 29.34
#